data_AF-A0A6C0AEX3-F1
#
_entry.id   AF-A0A6C0AEX3-F1
#
_cell.length_a   1.000
_cell.length_b   1.000
_cell.length_c   1.000
_cell.angle_alpha   90.00
_cell.angle_beta   90.00
_cell.angle_gamma   90.00
#
_symmetry.space_group_name_H-M   'P 1'
#
loop_
_entity.id
_entity.type
_entity.pdbx_description
1 polymer ?
#
loop_
_entity_poly.entity_id
_entity_poly.type
_entity_poly.pdbx_seq_one_letter_code
_entity_poly.pdbx_strand_id
1 'polypeptide(L)'
;MSQNNPPPPTNFPPGNLPQENTLPPERQASYNPVFFSMETVKQLRADDFNLDSRDLITIKNEGCVLILFYANNRESNDMVAIWSEVASQMAGPTFAAVQLNSEKKIAEAFMKVVSNANLPLNWAGMRQLPFILVYRGGYPQGFYNGERSVDSILNFALTLACNPSFVEHGQLFAGIQVDNNIGIGLPAKQTKNRISSTEYNNTDLRSFDPKKGITNINYTGTGNPETGTPPTENPSI
;
A
#
# COMPACT_ATOMS: atom_id res chain seq x y z
N MET A 1 -65.74 -30.37 24.35
CA MET A 1 -64.34 -30.36 23.87
C MET A 1 -64.36 -30.73 22.40
N SER A 2 -64.36 -29.73 21.50
CA SER A 2 -64.44 -29.96 20.05
C SER A 2 -63.02 -29.94 19.48
N GLN A 3 -62.59 -31.04 18.89
CA GLN A 3 -61.27 -31.18 18.28
C GLN A 3 -61.29 -30.59 16.86
N ASN A 4 -60.56 -29.50 16.65
CA ASN A 4 -60.31 -28.94 15.33
C ASN A 4 -59.21 -29.75 14.64
N ASN A 5 -59.58 -30.58 13.68
CA ASN A 5 -58.61 -31.22 12.80
C ASN A 5 -58.17 -30.24 11.70
N PRO A 6 -56.86 -30.10 11.44
CA PRO A 6 -56.35 -29.23 10.39
C PRO A 6 -56.66 -29.78 8.99
N PRO A 7 -56.83 -28.90 7.99
CA PRO A 7 -57.12 -29.31 6.62
C PRO A 7 -55.93 -30.04 5.97
N PRO A 8 -56.20 -30.94 5.00
CA PRO A 8 -55.18 -31.70 4.31
C PRO A 8 -54.30 -30.81 3.40
N PRO A 9 -53.04 -31.20 3.15
CA PRO A 9 -52.11 -30.43 2.35
C PRO A 9 -52.50 -30.44 0.86
N THR A 10 -52.45 -29.27 0.24
CA THR A 10 -52.63 -29.04 -1.19
C THR A 10 -51.36 -29.43 -1.96
N ASN A 11 -51.51 -30.28 -2.97
CA ASN A 11 -50.45 -30.64 -3.91
C ASN A 11 -50.07 -29.43 -4.77
N PHE A 12 -48.83 -28.97 -4.65
CA PHE A 12 -48.25 -27.98 -5.56
C PHE A 12 -47.81 -28.66 -6.87
N PRO A 13 -48.06 -28.04 -8.04
CA PRO A 13 -47.57 -28.57 -9.31
C PRO A 13 -46.04 -28.53 -9.35
N PRO A 14 -45.39 -29.49 -10.06
CA PRO A 14 -43.94 -29.50 -10.22
C PRO A 14 -43.50 -28.25 -10.98
N GLY A 15 -42.82 -27.34 -10.27
CA GLY A 15 -42.22 -26.15 -10.86
C GLY A 15 -41.06 -26.54 -11.78
N ASN A 16 -41.05 -25.98 -12.99
CA ASN A 16 -39.91 -26.06 -13.90
C ASN A 16 -38.66 -25.56 -13.18
N LEU A 17 -37.68 -26.45 -13.03
CA LEU A 17 -36.35 -26.10 -12.54
C LEU A 17 -35.74 -25.07 -13.52
N PRO A 18 -35.22 -23.93 -13.04
CA PRO A 18 -34.52 -22.99 -13.90
C PRO A 18 -33.32 -23.69 -14.51
N GLN A 19 -33.21 -23.63 -15.84
CA GLN A 19 -32.09 -24.18 -16.58
C GLN A 19 -30.79 -23.56 -16.07
N GLU A 20 -29.86 -24.46 -15.73
CA GLU A 20 -28.51 -24.17 -15.29
C GLU A 20 -27.81 -23.34 -16.39
N ASN A 21 -27.71 -22.03 -16.15
CA ASN A 21 -26.95 -21.12 -17.00
C ASN A 21 -25.48 -21.54 -16.93
N THR A 22 -25.05 -22.35 -17.88
CA THR A 22 -23.63 -22.63 -18.16
C THR A 22 -22.91 -21.29 -18.32
N LEU A 23 -22.18 -20.88 -17.28
CA LEU A 23 -21.30 -19.72 -17.38
C LEU A 23 -20.30 -19.97 -18.52
N PRO A 24 -20.04 -18.98 -19.39
CA PRO A 24 -19.03 -19.10 -20.42
C PRO A 24 -17.68 -19.41 -19.78
N PRO A 25 -16.83 -20.24 -20.41
CA PRO A 25 -15.53 -20.61 -19.86
C PRO A 25 -14.73 -19.34 -19.60
N GLU A 26 -14.55 -19.05 -18.31
CA GLU A 26 -13.75 -17.96 -17.80
C GLU A 26 -12.38 -18.06 -18.46
N ARG A 27 -12.04 -17.09 -19.31
CA ARG A 27 -10.72 -17.01 -19.94
C ARG A 27 -9.71 -16.93 -18.81
N GLN A 28 -9.08 -18.07 -18.48
CA GLN A 28 -7.93 -18.12 -17.60
C GLN A 28 -6.84 -17.29 -18.28
N ALA A 29 -6.77 -16.01 -17.94
CA ALA A 29 -5.69 -15.14 -18.37
C ALA A 29 -4.40 -15.77 -17.82
N SER A 30 -3.59 -16.31 -18.72
CA SER A 30 -2.26 -16.87 -18.38
C SER A 30 -1.48 -15.78 -17.67
N TYR A 31 -1.40 -15.89 -16.35
CA TYR A 31 -0.69 -14.94 -15.50
C TYR A 31 0.81 -15.23 -15.62
N ASN A 32 1.45 -14.61 -16.59
CA ASN A 32 2.90 -14.67 -16.71
C ASN A 32 3.49 -13.71 -15.67
N PRO A 33 4.25 -14.21 -14.68
CA PRO A 33 4.91 -13.34 -13.71
C PRO A 33 5.87 -12.40 -14.44
N VAL A 34 5.72 -11.09 -14.20
CA VAL A 34 6.60 -10.06 -14.76
C VAL A 34 7.88 -10.03 -13.92
N PHE A 35 9.02 -10.21 -14.56
CA PHE A 35 10.33 -10.09 -13.93
C PHE A 35 11.00 -8.79 -14.35
N PHE A 36 11.66 -8.10 -13.41
CA PHE A 36 12.51 -6.96 -13.73
C PHE A 36 13.76 -7.42 -14.48
N SER A 37 14.18 -6.67 -15.48
CA SER A 37 15.55 -6.76 -15.99
C SER A 37 16.51 -6.46 -14.84
N MET A 38 17.42 -7.40 -14.53
CA MET A 38 18.25 -7.34 -13.31
C MET A 38 19.17 -6.11 -13.23
N GLU A 39 19.35 -5.39 -14.34
CA GLU A 39 20.27 -4.25 -14.44
C GLU A 39 19.67 -2.92 -13.96
N THR A 40 18.34 -2.75 -13.98
CA THR A 40 17.71 -1.45 -13.68
C THR A 40 17.02 -1.40 -12.31
N VAL A 41 16.49 -2.52 -11.84
CA VAL A 41 15.79 -2.59 -10.54
C VAL A 41 16.43 -3.67 -9.68
N LYS A 42 16.96 -3.28 -8.52
CA LYS A 42 17.51 -4.24 -7.55
C LYS A 42 16.37 -4.97 -6.85
N GLN A 43 16.26 -6.27 -7.09
CA GLN A 43 15.34 -7.12 -6.32
C GLN A 43 15.93 -7.35 -4.91
N LEU A 44 15.29 -6.80 -3.88
CA LEU A 44 15.72 -6.98 -2.49
C LEU A 44 15.08 -8.23 -1.89
N ARG A 45 15.86 -8.92 -1.05
CA ARG A 45 15.46 -10.14 -0.33
C ARG A 45 15.58 -9.93 1.16
N ALA A 46 15.13 -10.90 1.94
CA ALA A 46 15.25 -10.87 3.41
C ALA A 46 16.67 -10.50 3.91
N ASP A 47 17.72 -10.95 3.21
CA ASP A 47 19.11 -10.68 3.59
C ASP A 47 19.55 -9.23 3.37
N ASP A 48 18.81 -8.42 2.62
CA ASP A 48 19.05 -6.98 2.46
C ASP A 48 18.45 -6.14 3.61
N PHE A 49 17.65 -6.76 4.50
CA PHE A 49 16.95 -6.10 5.61
C PHE A 49 17.54 -6.50 6.97
N ASN A 50 17.32 -5.66 7.98
CA ASN A 50 17.66 -5.94 9.38
C ASN A 50 16.43 -6.46 10.13
N LEU A 51 15.90 -7.61 9.69
CA LEU A 51 14.63 -8.18 10.16
C LEU A 51 14.63 -8.59 11.64
N ASP A 52 15.80 -8.85 12.22
CA ASP A 52 15.98 -9.22 13.62
C ASP A 52 16.28 -8.01 14.52
N SER A 53 16.38 -6.81 13.94
CA SER A 53 16.60 -5.58 14.71
C SER A 53 15.33 -5.12 15.43
N ARG A 54 15.49 -4.20 16.40
CA ARG A 54 14.35 -3.55 17.06
C ARG A 54 13.42 -2.82 16.08
N ASP A 55 13.98 -2.33 14.98
CA ASP A 55 13.27 -1.53 13.99
C ASP A 55 12.64 -2.36 12.85
N LEU A 56 13.01 -3.65 12.74
CA LEU A 56 12.48 -4.71 11.85
C LEU A 56 12.56 -4.46 10.34
N ILE A 57 12.26 -3.27 9.85
CA ILE A 57 12.07 -2.96 8.41
C ILE A 57 13.13 -2.00 7.87
N THR A 58 14.24 -1.81 8.59
CA THR A 58 15.41 -1.07 8.08
C THR A 58 16.19 -1.93 7.09
N ILE A 59 16.87 -1.27 6.16
CA ILE A 59 17.70 -1.93 5.14
C ILE A 59 19.18 -1.74 5.44
N LYS A 60 20.01 -2.65 4.94
CA LYS A 60 21.48 -2.59 5.09
C LYS A 60 22.14 -1.56 4.17
N ASN A 61 21.42 -1.08 3.15
CA ASN A 61 21.91 -0.06 2.24
C ASN A 61 21.80 1.33 2.88
N GLU A 62 22.91 2.06 2.93
CA GLU A 62 22.98 3.40 3.54
C GLU A 62 22.64 4.55 2.57
N GLY A 63 22.48 4.27 1.28
CA GLY A 63 22.13 5.26 0.26
C GLY A 63 20.66 5.68 0.26
N CYS A 64 20.30 6.49 -0.73
CA CYS A 64 18.91 6.80 -1.05
C CYS A 64 18.34 5.72 -1.98
N VAL A 65 17.34 4.99 -1.49
CA VAL A 65 16.72 3.86 -2.21
C VAL A 65 15.21 4.05 -2.23
N LEU A 66 14.63 3.95 -3.43
CA LEU A 66 13.18 3.87 -3.57
C LEU A 66 12.80 2.40 -3.75
N ILE A 67 11.92 1.89 -2.89
CA ILE A 67 11.54 0.47 -2.92
C ILE A 67 10.06 0.36 -3.26
N LEU A 68 9.76 -0.32 -4.36
CA LEU A 68 8.41 -0.79 -4.67
C LEU A 68 8.14 -2.10 -3.94
N PHE A 69 7.16 -2.09 -3.05
CA PHE A 69 6.60 -3.30 -2.43
C PHE A 69 5.33 -3.69 -3.16
N TYR A 70 5.29 -4.93 -3.65
CA TYR A 70 4.21 -5.42 -4.51
C TYR A 70 3.82 -6.86 -4.16
N ALA A 71 2.73 -7.33 -4.77
CA ALA A 71 2.21 -8.70 -4.65
C ALA A 71 1.74 -9.26 -6.00
N ASN A 72 1.31 -10.52 -6.03
CA ASN A 72 0.71 -11.16 -7.22
C ASN A 72 -0.75 -10.72 -7.41
N ASN A 73 -0.96 -9.44 -7.73
CA ASN A 73 -2.28 -8.90 -8.11
C ASN A 73 -2.16 -7.97 -9.32
N ARG A 74 -3.30 -7.67 -9.96
CA ARG A 74 -3.34 -6.84 -11.18
C ARG A 74 -2.71 -5.45 -10.96
N GLU A 75 -3.10 -4.78 -9.90
CA GLU A 75 -2.63 -3.42 -9.56
C GLU A 75 -1.11 -3.36 -9.36
N SER A 76 -0.56 -4.38 -8.70
CA SER A 76 0.87 -4.56 -8.50
C SER A 76 1.62 -4.80 -9.81
N ASN A 77 1.07 -5.61 -10.71
CA ASN A 77 1.69 -5.85 -12.01
C ASN A 77 1.72 -4.61 -12.89
N ASP A 78 0.62 -3.85 -12.91
CA ASP A 78 0.55 -2.58 -13.65
C ASP A 78 1.62 -1.60 -13.11
N MET A 79 1.78 -1.55 -11.77
CA MET A 79 2.81 -0.74 -11.13
C MET A 79 4.24 -1.23 -11.42
N VAL A 80 4.47 -2.54 -11.50
CA VAL A 80 5.78 -3.13 -11.87
C VAL A 80 6.21 -2.69 -13.28
N ALA A 81 5.28 -2.63 -14.24
CA ALA A 81 5.58 -2.17 -15.59
C ALA A 81 6.01 -0.69 -15.59
N ILE A 82 5.26 0.18 -14.91
CA ILE A 82 5.60 1.60 -14.75
C ILE A 82 6.94 1.77 -14.03
N TRP A 83 7.17 1.00 -12.97
CA TRP A 83 8.40 1.06 -12.19
C TRP A 83 9.64 0.67 -13.00
N SER A 84 9.52 -0.37 -13.83
CA SER A 84 10.59 -0.81 -14.74
C SER A 84 10.96 0.27 -15.73
N GLU A 85 9.94 0.93 -16.31
CA GLU A 85 10.12 2.02 -17.27
C GLU A 85 10.85 3.21 -16.61
N VAL A 86 10.38 3.66 -15.44
CA VAL A 86 11.02 4.76 -14.70
C VAL A 86 12.48 4.43 -14.37
N ALA A 87 12.74 3.22 -13.86
CA ALA A 87 14.09 2.80 -13.50
C ALA A 87 15.05 2.74 -14.70
N SER A 88 14.53 2.44 -15.90
CA SER A 88 15.34 2.42 -17.12
C SER A 88 15.75 3.81 -17.63
N GLN A 89 14.99 4.84 -17.26
CA GLN A 89 15.21 6.21 -17.72
C GLN A 89 16.05 7.05 -16.74
N MET A 90 16.28 6.57 -15.52
CA MET A 90 16.93 7.35 -14.46
C MET A 90 18.38 6.95 -14.21
N ALA A 91 19.24 7.96 -14.08
CA ALA A 91 20.54 7.84 -13.42
C ALA A 91 20.48 8.56 -12.07
N GLY A 92 20.94 7.91 -10.99
CA GLY A 92 21.04 8.51 -9.66
C GLY A 92 20.50 7.61 -8.55
N PRO A 93 19.27 7.85 -8.02
CA PRO A 93 18.68 7.05 -6.96
C PRO A 93 18.63 5.55 -7.29
N THR A 94 18.80 4.69 -6.28
CA THR A 94 18.67 3.25 -6.48
C THR A 94 17.19 2.87 -6.51
N PHE A 95 16.74 2.30 -7.63
CA PHE A 95 15.43 1.66 -7.73
C PHE A 95 15.53 0.22 -7.26
N ALA A 96 14.64 -0.15 -6.36
CA ALA A 96 14.55 -1.49 -5.83
C ALA A 96 13.10 -1.96 -5.80
N ALA A 97 12.92 -3.27 -5.68
CA ALA A 97 11.62 -3.88 -5.55
C ALA A 97 11.64 -5.10 -4.63
N VAL A 98 10.52 -5.34 -3.96
CA VAL A 98 10.30 -6.49 -3.07
C VAL A 98 8.97 -7.13 -3.44
N GLN A 99 9.03 -8.42 -3.81
CA GLN A 99 7.83 -9.21 -4.05
C GLN A 99 7.39 -9.90 -2.76
N LEU A 100 6.31 -9.43 -2.13
CA LEU A 100 5.94 -9.86 -0.78
C LEU A 100 5.39 -11.29 -0.73
N ASN A 101 4.85 -11.81 -1.84
CA ASN A 101 4.41 -13.21 -1.92
C ASN A 101 5.59 -14.20 -1.80
N SER A 102 6.76 -13.85 -2.33
CA SER A 102 7.97 -14.67 -2.25
C SER A 102 8.79 -14.36 -0.99
N GLU A 103 8.83 -13.10 -0.55
CA GLU A 103 9.62 -12.65 0.60
C GLU A 103 8.79 -12.59 1.90
N LYS A 104 8.26 -13.75 2.33
CA LYS A 104 7.35 -13.85 3.48
C LYS A 104 7.89 -13.23 4.78
N LYS A 105 9.20 -13.37 5.04
CA LYS A 105 9.84 -12.78 6.23
C LYS A 105 9.74 -11.25 6.26
N ILE A 106 9.87 -10.61 5.09
CA ILE A 106 9.71 -9.16 4.97
C ILE A 106 8.24 -8.80 5.22
N ALA A 107 7.31 -9.50 4.57
CA ALA A 107 5.87 -9.28 4.78
C ALA A 107 5.48 -9.39 6.26
N GLU A 108 5.93 -10.44 6.95
CA GLU A 108 5.72 -10.64 8.38
C GLU A 108 6.31 -9.51 9.23
N ALA A 109 7.50 -9.01 8.89
CA ALA A 109 8.11 -7.88 9.59
C ALA A 109 7.26 -6.60 9.48
N PHE A 110 6.76 -6.28 8.27
CA PHE A 110 5.83 -5.16 8.09
C PHE A 110 4.51 -5.35 8.87
N MET A 111 3.99 -6.57 8.93
CA MET A 111 2.79 -6.88 9.72
C MET A 111 3.04 -6.73 11.22
N LYS A 112 4.22 -7.13 11.72
CA LYS A 112 4.61 -6.90 13.12
C LYS A 112 4.70 -5.40 13.42
N VAL A 113 5.33 -4.64 12.52
CA VAL A 113 5.44 -3.17 12.63
C VAL A 113 4.07 -2.52 12.77
N VAL A 114 3.10 -2.84 11.89
CA VAL A 114 1.75 -2.23 11.95
C VAL A 114 0.95 -2.68 13.18
N SER A 115 1.13 -3.92 13.63
CA SER A 115 0.41 -4.48 14.79
C SER A 115 0.86 -3.92 16.14
N ASN A 116 2.06 -3.33 16.22
CA ASN A 116 2.63 -2.81 17.46
C ASN A 116 2.82 -1.29 17.39
N ALA A 117 1.90 -0.56 17.99
CA ALA A 117 1.91 0.91 18.03
C ALA A 117 3.13 1.51 18.78
N ASN A 118 3.82 0.71 19.60
CA ASN A 118 4.98 1.18 20.36
C ASN A 118 6.30 1.10 19.58
N LEU A 119 6.29 0.56 18.35
CA LEU A 119 7.48 0.51 17.50
C LEU A 119 7.74 1.88 16.85
N PRO A 120 9.00 2.39 16.84
CA PRO A 120 9.33 3.68 16.25
C PRO A 120 8.89 3.83 14.79
N LEU A 121 8.92 2.73 14.04
CA LEU A 121 8.58 2.68 12.62
C LEU A 121 7.14 2.21 12.35
N ASN A 122 6.24 2.19 13.35
CA ASN A 122 4.84 1.77 13.15
C ASN A 122 4.15 2.50 11.99
N TRP A 123 4.49 3.78 11.77
CA TRP A 123 3.97 4.58 10.67
C TRP A 123 4.31 3.99 9.29
N ALA A 124 5.47 3.34 9.15
CA ALA A 124 5.97 2.75 7.92
C ALA A 124 5.46 1.31 7.69
N GLY A 125 4.55 0.81 8.54
CA GLY A 125 3.91 -0.48 8.35
C GLY A 125 3.11 -0.56 7.03
N MET A 126 2.98 -1.77 6.48
CA MET A 126 2.22 -2.01 5.26
C MET A 126 0.72 -1.89 5.50
N ARG A 127 0.02 -1.02 4.75
CA ARG A 127 -1.45 -0.86 4.85
C ARG A 127 -2.20 -1.28 3.57
N GLN A 128 -1.52 -1.32 2.43
CA GLN A 128 -2.09 -1.65 1.12
C GLN A 128 -0.99 -2.01 0.13
N LEU A 129 -1.34 -2.56 -1.02
CA LEU A 129 -0.41 -2.90 -2.10
C LEU A 129 -0.93 -2.43 -3.47
N PRO A 130 -0.03 -2.11 -4.42
CA PRO A 130 1.39 -1.86 -4.21
C PRO A 130 1.63 -0.53 -3.51
N PHE A 131 2.84 -0.35 -2.96
CA PHE A 131 3.28 0.93 -2.42
C PHE A 131 4.77 1.17 -2.62
N ILE A 132 5.16 2.45 -2.66
CA ILE A 132 6.57 2.86 -2.77
C ILE A 132 6.96 3.54 -1.45
N LEU A 133 8.04 3.06 -0.86
CA LEU A 133 8.61 3.60 0.37
C LEU A 133 10.04 4.03 0.10
N VAL A 134 10.37 5.27 0.48
CA VAL A 134 11.71 5.84 0.31
C VAL A 134 12.54 5.55 1.55
N TYR A 135 13.76 5.09 1.33
CA TYR A 135 14.77 4.85 2.35
C TYR A 135 15.96 5.78 2.16
N ARG A 136 16.54 6.25 3.28
CA ARG A 136 17.82 6.97 3.32
C ARG A 136 18.59 6.54 4.56
N GLY A 137 19.89 6.26 4.43
CA GLY A 137 20.70 5.82 5.57
C GLY A 137 20.23 4.51 6.19
N GLY A 138 19.56 3.64 5.42
CA GLY A 138 18.96 2.41 5.93
C GLY A 138 17.57 2.56 6.56
N TYR A 139 17.08 3.78 6.78
CA TYR A 139 15.80 4.03 7.46
C TYR A 139 14.71 4.50 6.50
N PRO A 140 13.44 4.08 6.70
CA PRO A 140 12.32 4.60 5.92
C PRO A 140 12.09 6.08 6.25
N GLN A 141 11.78 6.86 5.21
CA GLN A 141 11.65 8.32 5.27
C GLN A 141 10.24 8.79 4.92
N GLY A 142 9.59 8.12 3.97
CA GLY A 142 8.23 8.48 3.59
C GLY A 142 7.68 7.67 2.43
N PHE A 143 6.35 7.61 2.35
CA PHE A 143 5.62 7.01 1.26
C PHE A 143 5.57 7.93 0.05
N TYR A 144 5.56 7.36 -1.14
CA TYR A 144 5.10 8.08 -2.32
C TYR A 144 3.57 8.06 -2.39
N ASN A 145 2.95 9.24 -2.35
CA ASN A 145 1.51 9.42 -2.53
C ASN A 145 1.15 10.25 -3.79
N GLY A 146 2.10 10.43 -4.71
CA GLY A 146 1.88 11.11 -6.00
C GLY A 146 1.25 10.18 -7.04
N GLU A 147 0.80 10.74 -8.15
CA GLU A 147 0.18 9.99 -9.26
C GLU A 147 1.04 8.81 -9.74
N ARG A 148 0.41 7.67 -10.04
CA ARG A 148 1.10 6.46 -10.50
C ARG A 148 1.34 6.49 -12.01
N SER A 149 2.02 7.52 -12.49
CA SER A 149 2.47 7.67 -13.88
C SER A 149 4.00 7.68 -13.93
N VAL A 150 4.56 7.33 -15.10
CA VAL A 150 6.01 7.34 -15.31
C VAL A 150 6.58 8.72 -14.99
N ASP A 151 6.01 9.77 -15.56
CA ASP A 151 6.49 11.16 -15.38
C ASP A 151 6.42 11.63 -13.92
N SER A 152 5.32 11.35 -13.22
CA SER A 152 5.13 11.77 -11.83
C SER A 152 6.08 11.08 -10.86
N ILE A 153 6.40 9.80 -11.11
CA ILE A 153 7.38 9.05 -10.30
C ILE A 153 8.79 9.48 -10.65
N LEU A 154 9.10 9.66 -11.93
CA LEU A 154 10.41 10.11 -12.41
C LEU A 154 10.74 11.49 -11.81
N ASN A 155 9.82 12.45 -11.91
CA ASN A 155 10.00 13.78 -11.33
C ASN A 155 10.19 13.72 -9.81
N PHE A 156 9.37 12.92 -9.11
CA PHE A 156 9.51 12.74 -7.66
C PHE A 156 10.88 12.17 -7.27
N ALA A 157 11.36 11.15 -7.98
CA ALA A 157 12.64 10.53 -7.70
C ALA A 157 13.83 11.49 -7.96
N LEU A 158 13.73 12.35 -8.97
CA LEU A 158 14.76 13.38 -9.27
C LEU A 158 14.77 14.55 -8.28
N THR A 159 13.61 14.94 -7.75
CA THR A 159 13.48 16.19 -6.99
C THR A 159 13.37 15.97 -5.48
N LEU A 160 12.60 14.98 -5.04
CA LEU A 160 12.13 14.86 -3.67
C LEU A 160 12.67 13.65 -2.93
N ALA A 161 12.69 12.48 -3.57
CA ALA A 161 12.91 11.23 -2.85
C ALA A 161 14.20 11.27 -2.01
N CYS A 162 15.29 11.79 -2.59
CA CYS A 162 16.57 11.88 -1.91
C CYS A 162 16.81 13.21 -1.19
N ASN A 163 15.82 14.11 -1.15
CA ASN A 163 15.93 15.37 -0.41
C ASN A 163 15.90 15.08 1.11
N PRO A 164 16.89 15.52 1.90
CA PRO A 164 16.93 15.26 3.34
C PRO A 164 15.70 15.73 4.12
N SER A 165 14.97 16.72 3.59
CA SER A 165 13.76 17.28 4.21
C SER A 165 12.47 16.55 3.82
N PHE A 166 12.53 15.60 2.87
CA PHE A 166 11.35 14.85 2.46
C PHE A 166 10.95 13.84 3.53
N VAL A 167 9.77 14.02 4.11
CA VAL A 167 9.18 13.13 5.11
C VAL A 167 7.68 13.03 4.84
N GLU A 168 7.16 11.80 4.72
CA GLU A 168 5.75 11.57 4.40
C GLU A 168 5.25 10.27 5.05
N HIS A 169 4.90 10.36 6.34
CA HIS A 169 4.56 9.18 7.14
C HIS A 169 3.17 8.60 6.85
N GLY A 170 2.29 9.38 6.23
CA GLY A 170 0.94 8.94 5.88
C GLY A 170 0.92 8.20 4.55
N GLN A 171 0.31 7.03 4.51
CA GLN A 171 -0.02 6.35 3.26
C GLN A 171 -1.44 6.75 2.85
N LEU A 172 -1.56 7.64 1.85
CA LEU A 172 -2.82 8.32 1.48
C LEU A 172 -3.61 7.60 0.38
N PHE A 173 -2.93 6.76 -0.39
CA PHE A 173 -3.58 5.94 -1.39
C PHE A 173 -4.61 4.99 -0.75
N ALA A 174 -5.63 4.62 -1.54
CA ALA A 174 -6.53 3.53 -1.24
C ALA A 174 -6.46 2.53 -2.41
N GLY A 175 -5.45 1.67 -2.39
CA GLY A 175 -5.34 0.48 -3.22
C GLY A 175 -6.10 -0.69 -2.60
N ILE A 176 -5.94 -1.88 -3.19
CA ILE A 176 -6.46 -3.11 -2.60
C ILE A 176 -5.85 -3.27 -1.21
N GLN A 177 -6.70 -3.20 -0.18
CA GLN A 177 -6.29 -3.60 1.16
C GLN A 177 -5.85 -5.05 1.06
N VAL A 178 -4.73 -5.36 1.72
CA VAL A 178 -4.21 -6.72 1.72
C VAL A 178 -5.29 -7.65 2.27
N ASP A 179 -5.98 -8.37 1.39
CA ASP A 179 -6.89 -9.42 1.80
C ASP A 179 -6.08 -10.41 2.63
N ASN A 180 -6.63 -10.86 3.76
CA ASN A 180 -5.93 -11.76 4.69
C ASN A 180 -5.58 -13.14 4.11
N ASN A 181 -5.81 -13.32 2.81
CA ASN A 181 -5.40 -14.46 2.01
C ASN A 181 -3.93 -14.42 1.56
N ILE A 182 -3.11 -13.44 1.99
CA ILE A 182 -1.66 -13.65 2.08
C ILE A 182 -1.36 -14.59 3.27
N GLY A 183 -1.94 -15.79 3.30
CA GLY A 183 -1.63 -16.91 4.21
C GLY A 183 -1.55 -16.65 5.73
N ILE A 184 -1.91 -15.47 6.24
CA ILE A 184 -1.69 -15.04 7.62
C ILE A 184 -3.03 -14.48 8.11
N GLY A 185 -3.76 -15.31 8.85
CA GLY A 185 -5.16 -15.09 9.23
C GLY A 185 -5.38 -13.92 10.19
N LEU A 186 -5.64 -12.74 9.63
CA LEU A 186 -6.26 -11.62 10.32
C LEU A 186 -7.66 -11.34 9.71
N PRO A 187 -8.55 -10.56 10.34
CA PRO A 187 -9.88 -10.26 9.80
C PRO A 187 -9.90 -8.96 8.97
N ALA A 188 -10.50 -8.99 7.77
CA ALA A 188 -10.57 -7.86 6.84
C ALA A 188 -11.76 -6.97 7.20
N LYS A 189 -11.55 -5.66 7.25
CA LYS A 189 -12.64 -4.67 7.25
C LYS A 189 -12.73 -4.05 5.86
N GLN A 190 -13.66 -4.52 5.04
CA GLN A 190 -13.93 -3.92 3.74
C GLN A 190 -14.56 -2.52 3.91
N THR A 191 -13.83 -1.47 3.54
CA THR A 191 -14.41 -0.12 3.32
C THR A 191 -14.73 0.07 1.84
N LYS A 192 -15.89 0.71 1.56
CA LYS A 192 -16.53 0.88 0.25
C LYS A 192 -15.57 1.22 -0.92
N ASN A 193 -15.81 0.53 -2.03
CA ASN A 193 -15.07 0.46 -3.30
C ASN A 193 -14.56 1.80 -3.89
N ARG A 194 -13.23 1.90 -4.01
CA ARG A 194 -12.53 2.64 -5.08
C ARG A 194 -12.07 1.61 -6.13
N ILE A 195 -12.16 1.96 -7.42
CA ILE A 195 -12.17 0.98 -8.52
C ILE A 195 -10.77 0.68 -9.08
N SER A 196 -9.83 1.61 -9.00
CA SER A 196 -8.42 1.37 -9.32
C SER A 196 -7.52 2.47 -8.76
N SER A 197 -6.29 2.15 -8.41
CA SER A 197 -5.29 3.14 -8.00
C SER A 197 -4.63 3.90 -9.13
N THR A 198 -4.73 3.38 -10.36
CA THR A 198 -4.23 4.05 -11.57
C THR A 198 -5.12 5.22 -12.00
N GLU A 199 -6.35 5.28 -11.51
CA GLU A 199 -7.30 6.37 -11.78
C GLU A 199 -7.13 7.57 -10.82
N TYR A 200 -6.13 7.52 -9.94
CA TYR A 200 -5.89 8.58 -8.97
C TYR A 200 -5.16 9.76 -9.61
N ASN A 201 -5.94 10.76 -10.02
CA ASN A 201 -5.43 12.06 -10.42
C ASN A 201 -5.33 12.98 -9.19
N ASN A 202 -4.12 13.42 -8.87
CA ASN A 202 -3.79 14.16 -7.66
C ASN A 202 -3.23 15.55 -7.96
N THR A 203 -3.93 16.32 -8.78
CA THR A 203 -3.52 17.69 -9.12
C THR A 203 -3.36 18.60 -7.89
N ASP A 204 -3.96 18.25 -6.75
CA ASP A 204 -4.05 19.15 -5.60
C ASP A 204 -3.04 18.88 -4.47
N LEU A 205 -2.44 17.69 -4.35
CA LEU A 205 -1.53 17.41 -3.22
C LEU A 205 -0.06 17.75 -3.50
N ARG A 206 0.31 17.99 -4.75
CA ARG A 206 1.70 18.28 -5.14
C ARG A 206 1.75 19.29 -6.27
N SER A 207 1.43 20.56 -5.99
CA SER A 207 1.84 21.63 -6.91
C SER A 207 3.33 21.88 -6.73
N PHE A 208 4.13 21.34 -7.65
CA PHE A 208 5.55 21.67 -7.74
C PHE A 208 5.68 23.03 -8.43
N ASP A 209 5.92 24.10 -7.66
CA ASP A 209 6.33 25.38 -8.21
C ASP A 209 7.88 25.44 -8.19
N PRO A 210 8.56 25.36 -9.36
CA PRO A 210 10.02 25.38 -9.42
C PRO A 210 10.64 26.66 -8.84
N LYS A 211 9.86 27.73 -8.64
CA LYS A 211 10.32 28.98 -8.01
C LYS A 211 10.10 29.03 -6.50
N LYS A 212 9.15 28.27 -5.96
CA LYS A 212 8.82 28.29 -4.52
C LYS A 212 9.35 27.08 -3.75
N GLY A 213 9.89 26.08 -4.46
CA GLY A 213 10.22 24.80 -3.85
C GLY A 213 8.94 24.06 -3.46
N ILE A 214 9.09 23.01 -2.65
CA ILE A 214 8.00 22.10 -2.36
C ILE A 214 7.35 22.49 -1.05
N THR A 215 6.14 23.02 -1.13
CA THR A 215 5.31 23.25 0.04
C THR A 215 4.63 21.94 0.43
N ASN A 216 5.10 21.30 1.51
CA ASN A 216 4.35 20.23 2.14
C ASN A 216 3.00 20.80 2.58
N ILE A 217 1.90 20.32 1.98
CA ILE A 217 0.57 20.61 2.50
C ILE A 217 0.48 19.79 3.78
N ASN A 218 0.65 20.43 4.93
CA ASN A 218 0.38 19.82 6.22
C ASN A 218 -1.07 19.34 6.19
N TYR A 219 -1.26 18.02 6.16
CA TYR A 219 -2.54 17.43 6.49
C TYR A 219 -2.81 17.70 7.98
N THR A 220 -3.44 18.83 8.28
CA THR A 220 -4.24 18.95 9.50
C THR A 220 -5.45 18.05 9.30
N GLY A 221 -5.29 16.76 9.60
CA GLY A 221 -6.43 15.89 9.78
C GLY A 221 -7.32 16.55 10.84
N THR A 222 -8.47 17.08 10.42
CA THR A 222 -9.51 17.59 11.31
C THR A 222 -10.18 16.40 11.98
N GLY A 223 -9.46 15.74 12.89
CA GLY A 223 -10.06 14.99 13.99
C GLY A 223 -10.14 15.94 15.16
N ASN A 224 -11.34 16.40 15.51
CA ASN A 224 -11.63 17.21 16.69
C ASN A 224 -10.92 16.64 17.95
N PRO A 225 -10.01 17.38 18.59
CA PRO A 225 -9.78 17.28 20.01
C PRO A 225 -10.58 18.42 20.65
N GLU A 226 -11.87 18.22 20.86
CA GLU A 226 -12.63 19.11 21.73
C GLU A 226 -12.05 19.01 23.14
N THR A 227 -11.61 20.16 23.65
CA THR A 227 -11.42 20.51 25.07
C THR A 227 -10.22 19.90 25.80
N GLY A 228 -9.06 20.50 25.59
CA GLY A 228 -7.94 20.48 26.54
C GLY A 228 -7.52 21.91 26.86
N THR A 229 -7.89 22.38 28.05
CA THR A 229 -7.58 23.70 28.62
C THR A 229 -6.07 24.00 28.56
N PRO A 230 -5.64 25.21 28.17
CA PRO A 230 -4.22 25.57 28.20
C PRO A 230 -3.70 25.61 29.66
N PRO A 231 -2.48 25.10 29.93
CA PRO A 231 -1.86 25.24 31.24
C PRO A 231 -1.45 26.70 31.48
N THR A 232 -1.88 27.24 32.62
CA THR A 232 -1.51 28.55 33.14
C THR A 232 0.00 28.59 33.43
N GLU A 233 0.71 29.53 32.83
CA GLU A 233 2.09 29.86 33.19
C GLU A 233 2.13 30.38 34.64
N ASN A 234 2.93 29.73 35.48
CA ASN A 234 3.32 30.25 36.78
C ASN A 234 4.60 31.09 36.61
N PRO A 235 4.63 32.36 37.02
CA PRO A 235 5.86 33.12 37.07
C PRO A 235 6.74 32.63 38.22
N SER A 236 8.00 32.33 37.91
CA SER A 236 9.04 32.02 38.89
C SER A 236 9.38 33.24 39.75
N ILE A 237 9.57 32.99 41.05
CA ILE A 237 10.33 33.83 41.99
C ILE A 237 11.78 33.33 41.99
#